data_AF-A0A7S2EZE6-F1
#
_entry.id   AF-A0A7S2EZE6-F1
#
_cell.length_a   1.000
_cell.length_b   1.000
_cell.length_c   1.000
_cell.angle_alpha   90.00
_cell.angle_beta   90.00
_cell.angle_gamma   90.00
#
_symmetry.space_group_name_H-M   'P 1'
#
loop_
_entity.id
_entity.type
_entity.pdbx_description
1 polymer ?
#
loop_
_entity_poly.entity_id
_entity_poly.type
_entity_poly.pdbx_seq_one_letter_code
_entity_poly.pdbx_strand_id
1 'polypeptide(L)'
;FLGPEIFFNPEIFSSDFLTPLPKVVDDTVQSCPIDCRRGLYKNIVLSGGSTMFKDFGKRLQRDIKRAVDYRIKRSEELSGGRIQAKAVEVKVISHHMQRFAVWFGGSM
;
A
#
# COMPACT_ATOMS: atom_id res chain seq x y z
N PHE A 1 12.27 -7.43 16.42
CA PHE A 1 12.12 -7.14 14.98
C PHE A 1 11.87 -5.65 14.73
N LEU A 2 12.57 -4.75 15.43
CA LEU A 2 12.27 -3.31 15.40
C LEU A 2 12.75 -2.60 14.13
N GLY A 3 13.81 -3.12 13.49
CA GLY A 3 14.41 -2.50 12.29
C GLY A 3 13.39 -2.24 11.16
N PRO A 4 12.69 -3.26 10.64
CA PRO A 4 11.70 -3.06 9.57
C PRO A 4 10.40 -2.39 10.02
N GLU A 5 10.14 -2.27 11.33
CA GLU A 5 8.91 -1.64 11.81
C GLU A 5 8.91 -0.13 11.59
N ILE A 6 10.08 0.48 11.38
CA ILE A 6 10.20 1.92 11.03
C ILE A 6 9.41 2.30 9.77
N PHE A 7 9.17 1.35 8.86
CA PHE A 7 8.34 1.61 7.67
C PHE A 7 6.85 1.76 8.01
N PHE A 8 6.38 1.13 9.08
CA PHE A 8 4.98 1.13 9.50
C PHE A 8 4.73 2.06 10.70
N ASN A 9 5.76 2.31 11.50
CA ASN A 9 5.76 3.20 12.66
C ASN A 9 7.04 4.04 12.65
N PRO A 10 7.13 5.07 11.80
CA PRO A 10 8.35 5.85 11.64
C PRO A 10 8.68 6.72 12.88
N GLU A 11 7.69 6.93 13.75
CA GLU A 11 7.83 7.63 15.04
C GLU A 11 8.85 6.98 15.99
N ILE A 12 9.19 5.70 15.76
CA ILE A 12 10.20 4.97 16.55
C ILE A 12 11.59 5.57 16.40
N PHE A 13 11.88 6.23 15.27
CA PHE A 13 13.22 6.72 14.95
C PHE A 13 13.27 8.22 14.62
N SER A 14 12.22 8.79 14.03
CA SER A 14 12.19 10.19 13.60
C SER A 14 10.98 10.93 14.17
N SER A 15 11.20 12.14 14.67
CA SER A 15 10.15 13.09 15.06
C SER A 15 9.56 13.85 13.88
N ASP A 16 10.28 13.90 12.76
CA ASP A 16 9.98 14.80 11.64
C ASP A 16 9.12 14.11 10.59
N PHE A 17 9.27 12.79 10.45
CA PHE A 17 8.48 11.98 9.54
C PHE A 17 7.66 10.95 10.30
N LEU A 18 6.37 11.24 10.50
CA LEU A 18 5.46 10.40 11.28
C LEU A 18 4.51 9.56 10.42
N THR A 19 4.57 9.69 9.08
CA THR A 19 3.59 9.07 8.19
C THR A 19 3.97 7.63 7.83
N PRO A 20 3.14 6.61 8.18
CA PRO A 20 3.42 5.23 7.82
C PRO A 20 3.42 4.99 6.31
N LEU A 21 4.24 4.04 5.84
CA LEU A 21 4.29 3.65 4.43
C LEU A 21 2.92 3.30 3.81
N PRO A 22 2.03 2.52 4.47
CA PRO A 22 0.69 2.23 3.93
C PRO A 22 -0.13 3.50 3.64
N LYS A 23 0.02 4.53 4.49
CA LYS A 23 -0.69 5.81 4.33
C LYS A 23 -0.13 6.60 3.16
N VAL A 24 1.19 6.65 3.00
CA VAL A 24 1.82 7.28 1.83
C VAL A 24 1.35 6.62 0.53
N VAL A 25 1.26 5.29 0.48
CA VAL A 25 0.76 4.58 -0.71
C VAL A 25 -0.72 4.90 -0.97
N ASP A 26 -1.55 4.93 0.07
CA ASP A 26 -2.97 5.27 -0.09
C ASP A 26 -3.16 6.72 -0.57
N ASP A 27 -2.46 7.68 0.03
CA ASP A 27 -2.52 9.10 -0.33
C ASP A 27 -2.07 9.35 -1.77
N THR A 28 -1.00 8.68 -2.22
CA THR A 28 -0.52 8.78 -3.61
C THR A 28 -1.49 8.16 -4.61
N VAL A 29 -2.14 7.05 -4.29
CA VAL A 29 -3.18 6.49 -5.17
C VAL A 29 -4.42 7.39 -5.18
N GLN A 30 -4.78 8.01 -4.05
CA GLN A 30 -5.91 8.95 -3.98
C GLN A 30 -5.63 10.27 -4.71
N SER A 31 -4.39 10.72 -4.86
CA SER A 31 -4.06 11.90 -5.66
C SER A 31 -4.13 11.64 -7.17
N CYS A 32 -4.09 10.37 -7.59
CA CYS A 32 -4.21 9.97 -8.99
C CYS A 32 -5.66 10.14 -9.52
N PRO A 33 -5.85 10.22 -10.85
CA PRO A 33 -7.17 10.22 -11.49
C PRO A 33 -8.03 9.01 -11.07
N ILE A 34 -9.33 9.24 -10.91
CA ILE A 34 -10.29 8.25 -10.35
C ILE A 34 -10.29 6.93 -11.14
N ASP A 35 -10.14 7.01 -12.47
CA ASP A 35 -10.22 5.86 -13.38
C ASP A 35 -9.06 4.88 -13.18
N CYS A 36 -7.90 5.37 -12.76
CA CYS A 36 -6.69 4.55 -12.58
C CYS A 36 -6.60 3.92 -11.19
N ARG A 37 -7.27 4.47 -10.17
CA ARG A 37 -7.05 4.10 -8.75
C ARG A 37 -7.25 2.61 -8.49
N ARG A 38 -8.31 2.02 -9.04
CA ARG A 38 -8.59 0.57 -8.87
C ARG A 38 -7.50 -0.29 -9.49
N GLY A 39 -6.97 0.13 -10.64
CA GLY A 39 -5.84 -0.54 -11.30
C GLY A 39 -4.54 -0.45 -10.51
N LEU A 40 -4.30 0.70 -9.86
CA LEU A 40 -3.13 0.93 -9.01
C LEU A 40 -3.18 0.09 -7.73
N TYR A 41 -4.32 0.04 -7.01
CA TYR A 41 -4.45 -0.81 -5.81
C TYR A 41 -4.26 -2.29 -6.10
N LYS A 42 -4.67 -2.75 -7.29
CA LYS A 42 -4.55 -4.14 -7.72
C LYS A 42 -3.10 -4.53 -8.07
N ASN A 43 -2.22 -3.58 -8.34
CA ASN A 43 -0.89 -3.85 -8.89
C ASN A 43 0.20 -3.07 -8.16
N ILE A 44 0.30 -3.22 -6.84
CA ILE A 44 1.38 -2.61 -6.06
C ILE A 44 2.60 -3.53 -6.12
N VAL A 45 3.61 -3.19 -6.92
CA VAL A 45 4.81 -4.02 -7.12
C VAL A 45 5.94 -3.60 -6.18
N LEU A 46 6.56 -4.57 -5.51
CA LEU A 46 7.73 -4.33 -4.66
C LEU A 46 9.02 -4.41 -5.47
N SER A 47 9.96 -3.50 -5.18
CA SER A 47 11.29 -3.45 -5.79
C SER A 47 12.34 -3.07 -4.74
N GLY A 48 13.58 -3.54 -4.92
CA GLY A 48 14.74 -3.21 -4.10
C GLY A 48 14.99 -4.16 -2.92
N GLY A 49 16.18 -4.06 -2.33
CA GLY A 49 16.60 -4.93 -1.21
C GLY A 49 15.81 -4.72 0.07
N SER A 50 15.45 -3.48 0.40
CA SER A 50 14.73 -3.14 1.65
C SER A 50 13.27 -3.61 1.69
N THR A 51 12.74 -4.11 0.58
CA THR A 51 11.38 -4.67 0.52
C THR A 51 11.39 -6.21 0.68
N MET A 52 12.58 -6.83 0.81
CA MET A 52 12.77 -8.28 0.93
C MET A 52 12.56 -8.83 2.35
N PHE A 53 12.18 -7.99 3.32
CA PHE A 53 11.89 -8.46 4.67
C PHE A 53 10.73 -9.48 4.66
N LYS A 54 10.86 -10.52 5.49
CA LYS A 54 9.82 -11.55 5.61
C LYS A 54 8.47 -10.90 5.98
N ASP A 55 7.42 -11.31 5.27
CA ASP A 55 6.04 -10.84 5.44
C ASP A 55 5.80 -9.33 5.20
N PHE A 56 6.79 -8.59 4.68
CA PHE A 56 6.67 -7.16 4.37
C PHE A 56 5.48 -6.86 3.44
N GLY A 57 5.40 -7.56 2.29
CA GLY A 57 4.30 -7.37 1.34
C GLY A 57 2.93 -7.74 1.93
N LYS A 58 2.85 -8.78 2.76
CA LYS A 58 1.60 -9.18 3.42
C LYS A 58 1.12 -8.14 4.44
N ARG A 59 2.06 -7.56 5.22
CA ARG A 59 1.75 -6.47 6.16
C ARG A 59 1.26 -5.24 5.41
N LEU A 60 1.99 -4.82 4.37
CA LEU A 60 1.62 -3.67 3.54
C LEU A 60 0.24 -3.84 2.91
N GLN A 61 -0.04 -5.01 2.31
CA GLN A 61 -1.35 -5.29 1.71
C GLN A 61 -2.48 -5.22 2.74
N ARG A 62 -2.27 -5.79 3.93
CA ARG A 62 -3.26 -5.80 5.01
C ARG A 62 -3.60 -4.39 5.49
N ASP A 63 -2.59 -3.57 5.71
CA ASP A 63 -2.77 -2.23 6.28
C ASP A 63 -3.41 -1.28 5.26
N ILE A 64 -3.00 -1.36 3.98
CA ILE A 64 -3.67 -0.60 2.90
C ILE A 64 -5.12 -1.05 2.75
N LYS A 65 -5.37 -2.37 2.72
CA LYS A 65 -6.74 -2.90 2.61
C LYS A 65 -7.63 -2.40 3.75
N ARG A 66 -7.14 -2.41 4.99
CA ARG A 66 -7.86 -1.86 6.15
C ARG A 66 -8.19 -0.39 5.98
N ALA A 67 -7.24 0.43 5.51
CA ALA A 67 -7.48 1.86 5.28
C ALA A 67 -8.55 2.10 4.20
N VAL A 68 -8.47 1.35 3.10
CA VAL A 68 -9.43 1.44 1.99
C VAL A 68 -10.82 0.97 2.41
N ASP A 69 -10.92 -0.17 3.09
CA ASP A 69 -12.18 -0.74 3.58
C ASP A 69 -12.84 0.20 4.59
N TYR A 70 -12.05 0.81 5.50
CA TYR A 70 -12.54 1.81 6.45
C TYR A 70 -13.12 3.05 5.74
N ARG A 71 -12.43 3.56 4.71
CA ARG A 71 -12.91 4.70 3.92
C ARG A 71 -14.21 4.37 3.18
N ILE A 72 -14.31 3.18 2.59
CA ILE A 72 -15.52 2.74 1.89
C ILE A 72 -16.68 2.66 2.88
N LYS A 73 -16.49 1.96 4.00
CA LYS A 73 -17.51 1.81 5.04
C LYS A 73 -18.02 3.17 5.55
N ARG A 74 -17.10 4.09 5.84
CA ARG A 74 -17.45 5.46 6.28
C ARG A 74 -18.29 6.20 5.22
N SER A 75 -18.00 6.00 3.94
CA SER A 75 -18.74 6.63 2.84
C SER A 75 -20.15 6.06 2.70
N GLU A 76 -20.31 4.74 2.91
CA GLU A 76 -21.61 4.07 2.90
C GLU A 76 -22.49 4.50 4.07
N GLU A 77 -21.91 4.60 5.28
CA GLU A 77 -22.56 5.10 6.49
C GLU A 77 -23.08 6.53 6.30
N LEU A 78 -22.23 7.43 5.78
CA LEU A 78 -22.60 8.83 5.49
C LEU A 78 -23.68 8.95 4.41
N SER A 79 -23.74 7.99 3.48
CA SER A 79 -24.75 7.94 2.42
C SER A 79 -26.08 7.35 2.90
N GLY A 80 -26.17 6.92 4.17
CA GLY A 80 -27.34 6.22 4.70
C GLY A 80 -27.67 4.94 3.94
N GLY A 81 -26.66 4.25 3.40
CA GLY A 81 -26.81 3.04 2.58
C GLY A 81 -27.33 3.28 1.15
N ARG A 82 -27.53 4.52 0.72
CA ARG A 82 -28.01 4.84 -0.64
C ARG A 82 -26.97 4.60 -1.73
N ILE A 83 -25.69 4.69 -1.37
CA ILE A 83 -24.55 4.48 -2.28
C ILE A 83 -23.75 3.31 -1.73
N GLN A 84 -23.68 2.21 -2.49
CA GLN A 84 -22.81 1.07 -2.19
C GLN A 84 -21.60 1.12 -3.10
N ALA A 85 -20.41 1.23 -2.50
CA ALA A 85 -19.19 1.27 -3.29
C ALA A 85 -18.70 -0.16 -3.52
N LYS A 86 -18.38 -0.50 -4.78
CA LYS A 86 -17.76 -1.79 -5.07
C LYS A 86 -16.46 -1.93 -4.27
N ALA A 87 -16.25 -3.08 -3.65
CA ALA A 87 -15.02 -3.40 -2.93
C ALA A 87 -13.78 -3.20 -3.83
N VAL A 88 -12.72 -2.63 -3.25
CA VAL A 88 -11.46 -2.38 -3.94
C VAL A 88 -10.52 -3.55 -3.66
N GLU A 89 -10.04 -4.19 -4.72
CA GLU A 89 -9.06 -5.26 -4.63
C GLU A 89 -7.67 -4.64 -4.41
N VAL A 90 -7.06 -4.91 -3.25
CA VAL A 90 -5.69 -4.48 -2.93
C VAL A 90 -4.77 -5.69 -3.01
N LYS A 91 -3.74 -5.61 -3.86
CA LYS A 91 -2.76 -6.68 -4.05
C LYS A 91 -1.34 -6.12 -4.13
N VAL A 92 -0.50 -6.63 -3.25
CA VAL A 92 0.94 -6.34 -3.22
C VAL A 92 1.69 -7.52 -3.81
N ILE A 93 2.50 -7.26 -4.83
CA ILE A 93 3.21 -8.24 -5.63
C ILE A 93 4.67 -8.29 -5.19
N SER A 94 5.04 -9.41 -4.56
CA SER A 94 6.43 -9.80 -4.29
C SER A 94 6.87 -10.85 -5.29
N HIS A 95 8.13 -10.81 -5.73
CA HIS A 95 8.66 -11.74 -6.73
C HIS A 95 10.14 -12.08 -6.47
N HIS A 96 10.63 -13.19 -7.04
CA HIS A 96 12.00 -13.65 -6.76
C HIS A 96 13.09 -12.67 -7.24
N MET A 97 12.82 -11.91 -8.30
CA MET A 97 13.77 -10.94 -8.86
C MET A 97 13.71 -9.57 -8.18
N GLN A 98 12.97 -9.43 -7.08
CA GLN A 98 12.68 -8.16 -6.42
C GLN A 98 13.92 -7.34 -6.02
N ARG A 99 15.01 -8.00 -5.60
CA ARG A 99 16.27 -7.32 -5.23
C ARG A 99 16.85 -6.48 -6.36
N PHE A 100 16.73 -6.95 -7.60
CA PHE A 100 17.28 -6.31 -8.80
C PHE A 100 16.21 -6.08 -9.85
N ALA A 101 14.95 -5.89 -9.43
CA ALA A 101 13.80 -5.85 -10.34
C ALA A 101 13.96 -4.80 -11.45
N VAL A 102 14.54 -3.64 -11.12
CA VAL A 102 14.81 -2.57 -12.08
C VAL A 102 15.82 -3.02 -13.14
N TRP A 103 16.94 -3.61 -12.72
CA TRP A 103 17.97 -4.09 -13.64
C TRP A 103 17.45 -5.24 -14.50
N PHE A 104 16.77 -6.20 -13.88
CA PHE A 104 16.18 -7.34 -14.57
C PHE A 104 15.16 -6.90 -15.62
N GLY A 105 14.29 -5.95 -15.29
CA GLY A 105 13.33 -5.37 -16.22
C GLY A 105 13.95 -4.60 -17.39
N GLY A 106 15.14 -4.03 -17.20
CA GLY A 106 15.88 -3.36 -18.28
C GLY A 106 16.78 -4.28 -19.11
N SER A 107 17.08 -5.48 -18.61
CA SER A 107 17.93 -6.47 -19.29
C SER A 107 17.18 -7.45 -20.19
N MET A 108 15.85 -7.51 -20.08
CA MET A 108 14.96 -8.27 -20.97
C MET A 108 14.51 -7.42 -22.15
#